data_AF-A0A9D7J3T2-F1
#
_entry.id   AF-A0A9D7J3T2-F1
#
_cell.length_a   1.000
_cell.length_b   1.000
_cell.length_c   1.000
_cell.angle_alpha   90.00
_cell.angle_beta   90.00
_cell.angle_gamma   90.00
#
_symmetry.space_group_name_H-M   'P 1'
#
loop_
_entity.id
_entity.type
_entity.pdbx_description
1 polymer ?
#
loop_
_entity_poly.entity_id
_entity_poly.type
_entity_poly.pdbx_seq_one_letter_code
_entity_poly.pdbx_strand_id
1 'polypeptide(L)'
;MRSSTRRPVTLRAFVALISAALVVGLWGLAAPAEALSRSPKECVGFSTCSKLGYGSSGYSKVYRKSHWGMVGGHNCTNYVAYRLQQAGVKKITKPGRGTAKHWGPAAKAKGIKVSKKNPKVGDVVWWSAKAFRNSTGHVGYVEAVNRKAGTVLVSEDNYRGNYQWRTYKISEVSGFIHVGDDVRNAVKGKTPAITGEPQVGEKLKAKAGAWRPGAVKMTYQWLRDGKKIDGATKSTYEVKKADKDAEITVKVKGAKAGYASTTKTSKAIVAG
;
A
#
# COMPACT_ATOMS: atom_id res chain seq x y z
N MET A 1 37.58 16.87 89.56
CA MET A 1 38.61 16.51 88.55
C MET A 1 37.95 15.82 87.36
N ARG A 2 38.51 16.04 86.15
CA ARG A 2 38.01 15.72 84.78
C ARG A 2 37.00 16.74 84.24
N SER A 3 37.43 17.89 83.71
CA SER A 3 38.21 18.17 82.47
C SER A 3 37.35 18.19 81.21
N SER A 4 36.79 19.38 80.95
CA SER A 4 36.25 19.84 79.66
C SER A 4 37.33 19.85 78.58
N THR A 5 37.04 19.30 77.40
CA THR A 5 37.80 19.55 76.16
C THR A 5 36.83 19.99 75.06
N ARG A 6 37.09 21.20 74.52
CA ARG A 6 36.38 21.81 73.39
C ARG A 6 37.17 21.57 72.08
N ARG A 7 36.42 21.67 70.97
CA ARG A 7 36.80 21.98 69.56
C ARG A 7 37.21 20.78 68.68
N PRO A 8 37.09 20.86 67.32
CA PRO A 8 36.67 22.00 66.48
C PRO A 8 35.55 21.69 65.46
N VAL A 9 34.91 22.78 64.99
CA VAL A 9 34.06 22.80 63.79
C VAL A 9 34.93 22.63 62.55
N THR A 10 34.66 21.61 61.74
CA THR A 10 35.27 21.44 60.41
C THR A 10 34.27 21.85 59.33
N LEU A 11 34.48 23.07 58.81
CA LEU A 11 33.91 23.55 57.57
C LEU A 11 34.62 22.82 56.41
N ARG A 12 33.92 21.98 55.65
CA ARG A 12 34.44 21.45 54.37
C ARG A 12 33.42 21.61 53.26
N ALA A 13 33.75 22.60 52.43
CA ALA A 13 33.34 22.91 51.06
C ALA A 13 32.40 21.91 50.35
N PHE A 14 31.22 22.41 49.98
CA PHE A 14 30.47 21.89 48.84
C PHE A 14 31.24 22.19 47.56
N VAL A 15 31.83 21.18 46.94
CA VAL A 15 32.27 21.26 45.55
C VAL A 15 31.03 21.02 44.68
N ALA A 16 30.42 22.10 44.21
CA ALA A 16 29.41 22.03 43.16
C ALA A 16 30.12 21.65 41.84
N LEU A 17 29.98 20.39 41.44
CA LEU A 17 30.31 19.96 40.07
C LEU A 17 29.31 20.61 39.12
N ILE A 18 29.68 21.76 38.56
CA ILE A 18 29.02 22.32 37.38
C ILE A 18 29.44 21.42 36.21
N SER A 19 28.69 20.35 35.98
CA SER A 19 28.75 19.63 34.71
C SER A 19 28.18 20.55 33.63
N ALA A 20 29.07 21.17 32.86
CA ALA A 20 28.71 21.83 31.61
C ALA A 20 28.15 20.78 30.65
N ALA A 21 26.82 20.60 30.68
CA ALA A 21 26.12 19.84 29.65
C ALA A 21 26.20 20.65 28.35
N LEU A 22 27.15 20.27 27.50
CA LEU A 22 27.16 20.63 26.08
C LEU A 22 25.84 20.13 25.48
N VAL A 23 24.87 21.03 25.37
CA VAL A 23 23.65 20.80 24.59
C VAL A 23 24.04 20.87 23.13
N VAL A 24 24.63 19.78 22.63
CA VAL A 24 24.65 19.52 21.20
C VAL A 24 23.21 19.18 20.85
N GLY A 25 22.52 20.16 20.25
CA GLY A 25 21.15 20.00 19.77
C GLY A 25 21.08 18.86 18.76
N LEU A 26 20.77 17.66 19.23
CA LEU A 26 20.24 16.60 18.38
C LEU A 26 18.84 17.06 17.97
N TRP A 27 18.75 17.72 16.82
CA TRP A 27 17.56 17.61 15.97
C TRP A 27 17.49 16.17 15.44
N GLY A 28 17.24 15.22 16.34
CA GLY A 28 16.90 13.87 16.02
C GLY A 28 15.52 13.90 15.36
N LEU A 29 15.48 13.84 14.03
CA LEU A 29 14.26 13.54 13.30
C LEU A 29 13.79 12.15 13.78
N ALA A 30 12.91 12.14 14.80
CA ALA A 30 12.28 10.93 15.29
C ALA A 30 11.49 10.32 14.15
N ALA A 31 11.97 9.20 13.66
CA ALA A 31 11.54 8.64 12.40
C ALA A 31 10.58 7.46 12.60
N PRO A 32 9.63 7.22 11.68
CA PRO A 32 8.40 6.53 12.04
C PRO A 32 8.56 5.01 12.22
N ALA A 33 8.46 4.55 13.47
CA ALA A 33 8.63 3.16 13.87
C ALA A 33 7.61 2.18 13.26
N GLU A 34 8.05 0.92 13.06
CA GLU A 34 7.23 -0.23 12.68
C GLU A 34 5.99 -0.42 13.56
N ALA A 35 4.89 -0.90 12.98
CA ALA A 35 3.69 -1.29 13.73
C ALA A 35 3.86 -2.67 14.41
N LEU A 36 4.00 -2.69 15.74
CA LEU A 36 3.93 -3.85 16.65
C LEU A 36 2.51 -4.48 16.75
N SER A 37 1.81 -4.81 15.65
CA SER A 37 0.55 -5.57 15.77
C SER A 37 0.84 -7.05 16.02
N ARG A 38 -0.07 -7.78 16.67
CA ARG A 38 -0.07 -9.27 16.72
C ARG A 38 -0.66 -9.90 15.47
N SER A 39 -1.18 -9.10 14.55
CA SER A 39 -1.84 -9.62 13.34
C SER A 39 -0.84 -10.28 12.38
N PRO A 40 -1.22 -11.32 11.63
CA PRO A 40 -0.29 -12.03 10.74
C PRO A 40 0.22 -11.10 9.64
N LYS A 41 1.55 -11.13 9.41
CA LYS A 41 2.16 -10.53 8.22
C LYS A 41 1.92 -11.48 7.05
N GLU A 42 1.38 -10.95 5.95
CA GLU A 42 1.19 -11.74 4.73
C GLU A 42 2.54 -11.94 4.02
N CYS A 43 3.42 -10.95 4.10
CA CYS A 43 4.77 -10.97 3.54
C CYS A 43 5.62 -9.80 4.06
N VAL A 44 6.95 -9.93 3.96
CA VAL A 44 7.92 -8.86 4.26
C VAL A 44 8.97 -8.77 3.14
N GLY A 45 9.35 -7.56 2.76
CA GLY A 45 10.32 -7.25 1.72
C GLY A 45 9.69 -7.19 0.33
N PHE A 46 10.19 -6.27 -0.52
CA PHE A 46 9.65 -6.06 -1.86
C PHE A 46 9.64 -7.34 -2.72
N SER A 47 10.72 -8.11 -2.69
CA SER A 47 10.88 -9.33 -3.52
C SER A 47 9.90 -10.41 -3.10
N THR A 48 9.93 -10.81 -1.82
CA THR A 48 9.05 -11.85 -1.26
C THR A 48 7.58 -11.49 -1.43
N CYS A 49 7.20 -10.26 -1.09
CA CYS A 49 5.84 -9.77 -1.29
C CYS A 49 5.44 -9.83 -2.77
N SER A 50 6.31 -9.41 -3.68
CA SER A 50 6.00 -9.47 -5.12
C SER A 50 5.77 -10.91 -5.61
N LYS A 51 6.59 -11.88 -5.18
CA LYS A 51 6.46 -13.30 -5.54
C LYS A 51 5.13 -13.90 -5.07
N LEU A 52 4.67 -13.51 -3.87
CA LEU A 52 3.39 -13.95 -3.29
C LEU A 52 2.17 -13.19 -3.83
N GLY A 53 2.34 -12.32 -4.83
CA GLY A 53 1.20 -11.57 -5.37
C GLY A 53 0.84 -10.30 -4.59
N TYR A 54 1.70 -9.84 -3.69
CA TYR A 54 1.56 -8.64 -2.85
C TYR A 54 2.52 -7.51 -3.29
N GLY A 55 2.42 -7.03 -4.53
CA GLY A 55 3.34 -6.02 -5.08
C GLY A 55 3.20 -4.64 -4.44
N SER A 56 4.27 -3.83 -4.51
CA SER A 56 4.32 -2.47 -3.98
C SER A 56 3.81 -1.37 -4.92
N SER A 57 3.01 -1.76 -5.92
CA SER A 57 2.47 -0.87 -6.96
C SER A 57 3.53 -0.06 -7.73
N GLY A 58 4.77 -0.54 -7.75
CA GLY A 58 5.91 0.12 -8.40
C GLY A 58 6.83 0.88 -7.45
N TYR A 59 6.46 1.01 -6.17
CA TYR A 59 7.26 1.73 -5.18
C TYR A 59 8.66 1.16 -4.98
N SER A 60 8.86 -0.15 -5.16
CA SER A 60 10.19 -0.79 -5.04
C SER A 60 11.25 -0.19 -5.96
N LYS A 61 10.84 0.44 -7.08
CA LYS A 61 11.74 1.09 -8.04
C LYS A 61 12.04 2.54 -7.69
N VAL A 62 11.25 3.15 -6.81
CA VAL A 62 11.27 4.59 -6.53
C VAL A 62 11.32 4.92 -5.05
N TYR A 63 11.40 3.93 -4.15
CA TYR A 63 11.28 4.15 -2.70
C TYR A 63 12.29 5.16 -2.15
N ARG A 64 13.48 5.27 -2.75
CA ARG A 64 14.51 6.27 -2.38
C ARG A 64 14.14 7.71 -2.75
N LYS A 65 13.19 7.92 -3.67
CA LYS A 65 12.72 9.25 -4.07
C LYS A 65 11.76 9.82 -3.04
N SER A 66 11.80 11.14 -2.87
CA SER A 66 10.84 11.87 -2.04
C SER A 66 9.50 12.00 -2.77
N HIS A 67 8.42 11.64 -2.07
CA HIS A 67 7.04 11.85 -2.49
C HIS A 67 6.39 12.88 -1.56
N TRP A 68 5.80 13.93 -2.12
CA TRP A 68 5.22 15.06 -1.37
C TRP A 68 6.18 15.75 -0.38
N GLY A 69 7.50 15.68 -0.60
CA GLY A 69 8.50 16.24 0.30
C GLY A 69 8.75 15.39 1.56
N MET A 70 8.26 14.14 1.59
CA MET A 70 8.56 13.18 2.66
C MET A 70 9.96 12.61 2.50
N VAL A 71 10.54 12.11 3.60
CA VAL A 71 11.86 11.49 3.59
C VAL A 71 11.83 10.22 2.74
N GLY A 72 12.64 10.19 1.68
CA GLY A 72 12.82 9.03 0.82
C GLY A 72 13.48 7.85 1.56
N GLY A 73 13.37 6.67 0.96
CA GLY A 73 13.82 5.40 1.53
C GLY A 73 12.67 4.64 2.19
N HIS A 74 13.03 3.69 3.04
CA HIS A 74 12.05 2.94 3.82
C HIS A 74 11.37 3.89 4.82
N ASN A 75 10.11 4.25 4.55
CA ASN A 75 9.35 5.22 5.35
C ASN A 75 7.84 5.14 5.03
N CYS A 76 7.01 5.00 6.06
CA CYS A 76 5.56 4.84 5.93
C CYS A 76 4.89 6.06 5.27
N THR A 77 5.27 7.27 5.65
CA THR A 77 4.68 8.50 5.12
C THR A 77 5.05 8.73 3.66
N ASN A 78 6.28 8.38 3.26
CA ASN A 78 6.74 8.46 1.87
C ASN A 78 6.00 7.45 0.99
N TYR A 79 5.84 6.21 1.48
CA TYR A 79 5.10 5.17 0.78
C TYR A 79 3.62 5.56 0.58
N VAL A 80 2.94 6.01 1.63
CA VAL A 80 1.53 6.41 1.51
C VAL A 80 1.40 7.64 0.60
N ALA A 81 2.32 8.62 0.67
CA ALA A 81 2.33 9.75 -0.25
C ALA A 81 2.45 9.29 -1.71
N TYR A 82 3.37 8.36 -2.01
CA TYR A 82 3.48 7.75 -3.34
C TYR A 82 2.17 7.10 -3.79
N ARG A 83 1.55 6.28 -2.93
CA ARG A 83 0.30 5.58 -3.26
C ARG A 83 -0.83 6.54 -3.56
N LEU A 84 -0.97 7.60 -2.77
CA LEU A 84 -2.01 8.61 -2.97
C LEU A 84 -1.76 9.48 -4.21
N GLN A 85 -0.49 9.83 -4.52
CA GLN A 85 -0.13 10.48 -5.79
C GLN A 85 -0.50 9.60 -6.98
N GLN A 86 -0.12 8.32 -6.95
CA GLN A 86 -0.42 7.36 -8.01
C GLN A 86 -1.93 7.15 -8.19
N ALA A 87 -2.68 7.20 -7.10
CA ALA A 87 -4.14 7.12 -7.07
C ALA A 87 -4.84 8.39 -7.59
N GLY A 88 -4.12 9.49 -7.78
CA GLY A 88 -4.69 10.77 -8.20
C GLY A 88 -5.48 11.49 -7.10
N VAL A 89 -5.24 11.16 -5.83
CA VAL A 89 -5.93 11.80 -4.70
C VAL A 89 -5.45 13.24 -4.54
N LYS A 90 -6.40 14.19 -4.55
CA LYS A 90 -6.10 15.62 -4.44
C LYS A 90 -6.43 16.23 -3.08
N LYS A 91 -7.44 15.71 -2.35
CA LYS A 91 -7.91 16.35 -1.11
C LYS A 91 -6.91 16.36 0.05
N ILE A 92 -5.99 15.39 0.11
CA ILE A 92 -5.02 15.25 1.20
C ILE A 92 -3.57 15.44 0.74
N THR A 93 -3.28 16.50 -0.02
CA THR A 93 -1.87 16.79 -0.30
C THR A 93 -1.17 17.27 0.96
N LYS A 94 -0.10 16.56 1.37
CA LYS A 94 0.82 16.93 2.47
C LYS A 94 0.11 17.15 3.83
N PRO A 95 -0.45 16.12 4.49
CA PRO A 95 -1.04 16.25 5.83
C PRO A 95 0.01 16.41 6.95
N GLY A 96 1.31 16.51 6.65
CA GLY A 96 2.38 16.80 7.61
C GLY A 96 3.75 16.67 6.95
N ARG A 97 4.80 17.34 7.46
CA ARG A 97 6.14 17.33 6.84
C ARG A 97 7.07 16.19 7.31
N GLY A 98 6.60 15.20 8.08
CA GLY A 98 7.52 14.12 8.49
C GLY A 98 6.97 12.96 9.32
N THR A 99 6.11 13.19 10.32
CA THR A 99 5.67 12.10 11.22
C THR A 99 4.20 11.72 11.03
N ALA A 100 3.93 10.42 11.01
CA ALA A 100 2.60 9.85 10.83
C ALA A 100 1.59 10.24 11.93
N LYS A 101 2.01 10.48 13.18
CA LYS A 101 1.12 10.87 14.29
C LYS A 101 0.27 12.11 14.03
N HIS A 102 0.69 12.99 13.13
CA HIS A 102 -0.06 14.22 12.82
C HIS A 102 -1.02 14.07 11.63
N TRP A 103 -0.95 12.97 10.87
CA TRP A 103 -1.74 12.81 9.66
C TRP A 103 -3.25 12.82 9.93
N GLY A 104 -3.71 12.12 10.98
CA GLY A 104 -5.13 12.13 11.38
C GLY A 104 -5.62 13.53 11.75
N PRO A 105 -5.03 14.20 12.76
CA PRO A 105 -5.42 15.57 13.14
C PRO A 105 -5.33 16.57 11.98
N ALA A 106 -4.27 16.52 11.17
CA ALA A 106 -4.12 17.44 10.04
C ALA A 106 -5.12 17.17 8.92
N ALA A 107 -5.52 15.91 8.69
CA ALA A 107 -6.60 15.59 7.76
C ALA A 107 -7.93 16.18 8.24
N LYS A 108 -8.25 16.04 9.54
CA LYS A 108 -9.44 16.66 10.14
C LYS A 108 -9.44 18.19 9.99
N ALA A 109 -8.30 18.84 10.24
CA ALA A 109 -8.15 20.29 10.09
C ALA A 109 -8.39 20.77 8.64
N LYS A 110 -8.20 19.89 7.65
CA LYS A 110 -8.51 20.14 6.23
C LYS A 110 -9.93 19.70 5.82
N GLY A 111 -10.80 19.41 6.79
CA GLY A 111 -12.18 18.96 6.53
C GLY A 111 -12.30 17.52 6.04
N ILE A 112 -11.21 16.74 6.03
CA ILE A 112 -11.25 15.34 5.60
C ILE A 112 -11.76 14.49 6.74
N LYS A 113 -12.76 13.65 6.45
CA LYS A 113 -13.32 12.73 7.43
C LYS A 113 -12.24 11.75 7.92
N VAL A 114 -12.10 11.66 9.24
CA VAL A 114 -11.28 10.64 9.91
C VAL A 114 -12.15 9.90 10.91
N SER A 115 -12.31 8.58 10.75
CA SER A 115 -13.19 7.79 11.63
C SER A 115 -12.62 6.41 11.96
N LYS A 116 -13.07 5.81 13.06
CA LYS A 116 -12.68 4.44 13.47
C LYS A 116 -13.43 3.33 12.74
N LYS A 117 -14.46 3.67 11.98
CA LYS A 117 -15.40 2.70 11.38
C LYS A 117 -15.46 2.89 9.87
N ASN A 118 -16.08 1.94 9.18
CA ASN A 118 -16.37 2.03 7.75
C ASN A 118 -15.14 2.36 6.87
N PRO A 119 -14.02 1.64 7.03
CA PRO A 119 -12.89 1.82 6.11
C PRO A 119 -13.31 1.54 4.68
N LYS A 120 -12.66 2.23 3.75
CA LYS A 120 -12.76 2.01 2.31
C LYS A 120 -11.39 1.63 1.77
N VAL A 121 -11.40 0.87 0.69
CA VAL A 121 -10.21 0.65 -0.12
C VAL A 121 -9.67 2.01 -0.58
N GLY A 122 -8.36 2.21 -0.44
CA GLY A 122 -7.70 3.45 -0.77
C GLY A 122 -7.70 4.51 0.33
N ASP A 123 -8.36 4.24 1.46
CA ASP A 123 -8.16 5.05 2.67
C ASP A 123 -6.73 4.89 3.19
N VAL A 124 -6.30 5.87 3.98
CA VAL A 124 -5.09 5.74 4.80
C VAL A 124 -5.50 5.20 6.16
N VAL A 125 -4.99 4.03 6.53
CA VAL A 125 -5.07 3.57 7.91
C VAL A 125 -4.03 4.34 8.74
N TRP A 126 -4.43 4.80 9.92
CA TRP A 126 -3.63 5.68 10.75
C TRP A 126 -3.54 5.19 12.19
N TRP A 127 -2.33 5.27 12.74
CA TRP A 127 -2.04 5.04 14.14
C TRP A 127 -1.40 6.28 14.77
N SER A 128 -2.03 6.76 15.84
CA SER A 128 -1.47 7.79 16.71
C SER A 128 -0.28 7.25 17.50
N ALA A 129 0.58 8.15 17.98
CA ALA A 129 1.70 7.81 18.87
C ALA A 129 1.25 6.99 20.09
N LYS A 130 0.11 7.36 20.70
CA LYS A 130 -0.45 6.68 21.88
C LYS A 130 -0.93 5.26 21.59
N ALA A 131 -1.53 5.02 20.43
CA ALA A 131 -2.08 3.71 20.08
C ALA A 131 -1.00 2.63 19.86
N PHE A 132 0.26 3.04 19.63
CA PHE A 132 1.37 2.13 19.36
C PHE A 132 2.52 2.20 20.37
N ARG A 133 2.37 2.99 21.45
CA ARG A 133 3.44 3.28 22.42
C ARG A 133 4.76 3.69 21.73
N ASN A 134 4.67 4.38 20.59
CA ASN A 134 5.80 4.91 19.85
C ASN A 134 5.74 6.45 19.83
N SER A 135 6.85 7.12 19.49
CA SER A 135 6.93 8.59 19.53
C SER A 135 6.42 9.28 18.25
N THR A 136 6.09 8.51 17.20
CA THR A 136 5.96 9.00 15.81
C THR A 136 4.65 8.67 15.11
N GLY A 137 3.85 7.73 15.63
CA GLY A 137 2.69 7.15 14.95
C GLY A 137 3.09 6.30 13.74
N HIS A 138 2.10 5.84 12.97
CA HIS A 138 2.27 5.07 11.73
C HIS A 138 1.12 5.28 10.74
N VAL A 139 1.37 5.05 9.45
CA VAL A 139 0.33 5.08 8.40
C VAL A 139 0.54 3.96 7.39
N GLY A 140 -0.54 3.46 6.82
CA GLY A 140 -0.54 2.47 5.74
C GLY A 140 -1.64 2.73 4.73
N TYR A 141 -1.59 2.02 3.61
CA TYR A 141 -2.60 2.13 2.55
C TYR A 141 -3.57 0.94 2.63
N VAL A 142 -4.87 1.20 2.68
CA VAL A 142 -5.90 0.14 2.74
C VAL A 142 -6.08 -0.48 1.35
N GLU A 143 -5.70 -1.74 1.21
CA GLU A 143 -5.76 -2.51 -0.05
C GLU A 143 -7.08 -3.30 -0.17
N ALA A 144 -7.61 -3.78 0.96
CA ALA A 144 -8.90 -4.48 1.02
C ALA A 144 -9.58 -4.28 2.38
N VAL A 145 -10.91 -4.47 2.39
CA VAL A 145 -11.74 -4.41 3.59
C VAL A 145 -12.57 -5.68 3.67
N ASN A 146 -12.45 -6.43 4.77
CA ASN A 146 -13.32 -7.56 5.06
C ASN A 146 -14.26 -7.17 6.21
N ARG A 147 -15.47 -6.71 5.84
CA ARG A 147 -16.46 -6.24 6.83
C ARG A 147 -16.95 -7.36 7.74
N LYS A 148 -17.09 -8.58 7.22
CA LYS A 148 -17.54 -9.75 8.00
C LYS A 148 -16.51 -10.14 9.06
N ALA A 149 -15.23 -10.12 8.71
CA ALA A 149 -14.15 -10.42 9.65
C ALA A 149 -13.75 -9.21 10.52
N GLY A 150 -14.24 -8.00 10.23
CA GLY A 150 -13.83 -6.78 10.91
C GLY A 150 -12.36 -6.42 10.69
N THR A 151 -11.81 -6.74 9.52
CA THR A 151 -10.38 -6.53 9.20
C THR A 151 -10.15 -5.70 7.95
N VAL A 152 -8.94 -5.14 7.86
CA VAL A 152 -8.40 -4.50 6.66
C VAL A 152 -7.08 -5.14 6.26
N LEU A 153 -6.87 -5.31 4.97
CA LEU A 153 -5.56 -5.66 4.42
C LEU A 153 -4.83 -4.36 4.06
N VAL A 154 -3.62 -4.21 4.57
CA VAL A 154 -2.84 -2.99 4.46
C VAL A 154 -1.52 -3.30 3.79
N SER A 155 -1.15 -2.47 2.81
CA SER A 155 0.24 -2.38 2.36
C SER A 155 0.91 -1.18 3.02
N GLU A 156 2.16 -1.35 3.41
CA GLU A 156 2.90 -0.32 4.13
C GLU A 156 4.41 -0.50 3.95
N ASP A 157 5.13 0.55 4.29
CA ASP A 157 6.58 0.53 4.43
C ASP A 157 6.93 1.11 5.79
N ASN A 158 8.09 0.77 6.32
CA ASN A 158 8.43 1.07 7.70
C ASN A 158 9.78 1.75 7.79
N TYR A 159 9.93 2.73 8.68
CA TYR A 159 11.22 3.41 8.79
C TYR A 159 12.32 2.45 9.26
N ARG A 160 13.43 2.41 8.51
CA ARG A 160 14.57 1.48 8.73
C ARG A 160 14.19 -0.02 8.72
N GLY A 161 12.94 -0.34 8.40
CA GLY A 161 12.43 -1.69 8.26
C GLY A 161 12.28 -2.05 6.79
N ASN A 162 11.24 -2.83 6.49
CA ASN A 162 10.93 -3.26 5.14
C ASN A 162 9.48 -2.98 4.76
N TYR A 163 9.25 -2.93 3.45
CA TYR A 163 7.92 -3.01 2.85
C TYR A 163 7.21 -4.29 3.26
N GLN A 164 5.93 -4.22 3.59
CA GLN A 164 5.16 -5.41 3.98
C GLN A 164 3.68 -5.28 3.62
N TRP A 165 3.01 -6.42 3.65
CA TRP A 165 1.55 -6.48 3.68
C TRP A 165 1.11 -7.16 4.96
N ARG A 166 0.06 -6.63 5.56
CA ARG A 166 -0.43 -7.10 6.84
C ARG A 166 -1.93 -6.92 6.96
N THR A 167 -2.60 -7.90 7.53
CA THR A 167 -4.00 -7.77 7.92
C THR A 167 -4.06 -7.10 9.30
N TYR A 168 -4.99 -6.18 9.54
CA TYR A 168 -5.22 -5.57 10.85
C TYR A 168 -6.69 -5.67 11.23
N LYS A 169 -6.97 -5.85 12.53
CA LYS A 169 -8.32 -5.64 13.05
C LYS A 169 -8.66 -4.16 13.01
N ILE A 170 -9.87 -3.83 12.55
CA ILE A 170 -10.37 -2.45 12.51
C ILE A 170 -10.38 -1.83 13.91
N SER A 171 -10.56 -2.63 14.96
CA SER A 171 -10.53 -2.18 16.36
C SER A 171 -9.13 -1.81 16.87
N GLU A 172 -8.05 -2.24 16.21
CA GLU A 172 -6.67 -2.02 16.66
C GLU A 172 -6.04 -0.73 16.10
N VAL A 173 -6.75 0.00 15.22
CA VAL A 173 -6.22 1.21 14.57
C VAL A 173 -6.74 2.49 15.23
N SER A 174 -6.01 3.60 15.11
CA SER A 174 -6.50 4.88 15.64
C SER A 174 -7.62 5.47 14.79
N GLY A 175 -7.59 5.23 13.48
CA GLY A 175 -8.67 5.55 12.57
C GLY A 175 -8.26 5.39 11.10
N PHE A 176 -9.20 5.72 10.23
CA PHE A 176 -9.03 5.76 8.78
C PHE A 176 -9.24 7.19 8.31
N ILE A 177 -8.30 7.70 7.53
CA ILE A 177 -8.43 8.98 6.84
C ILE A 177 -9.09 8.68 5.50
N HIS A 178 -10.33 9.16 5.33
CA HIS A 178 -11.21 8.72 4.27
C HIS A 178 -10.88 9.43 2.95
N VAL A 179 -9.93 8.84 2.23
CA VAL A 179 -9.51 9.31 0.92
C VAL A 179 -9.82 8.39 -0.24
N GLY A 180 -10.33 7.19 0.03
CA GLY A 180 -10.70 6.19 -0.96
C GLY A 180 -11.72 6.66 -1.99
N ASP A 181 -12.62 7.59 -1.64
CA ASP A 181 -13.59 8.14 -2.59
C ASP A 181 -12.95 8.96 -3.72
N ASP A 182 -11.76 9.51 -3.49
CA ASP A 182 -11.00 10.27 -4.51
C ASP A 182 -10.01 9.38 -5.27
N VAL A 183 -9.80 8.16 -4.79
CA VAL A 183 -8.83 7.24 -5.39
C VAL A 183 -9.42 6.77 -6.71
N ARG A 184 -8.68 7.03 -7.80
CA ARG A 184 -8.95 6.42 -9.10
C ARG A 184 -8.55 4.95 -9.05
N ASN A 185 -9.36 4.16 -8.35
CA ASN A 185 -9.20 2.72 -8.24
C ASN A 185 -9.53 2.13 -9.60
N ALA A 186 -8.53 1.63 -10.32
CA ALA A 186 -8.73 0.84 -11.52
C ALA A 186 -8.11 -0.52 -11.34
N VAL A 187 -8.82 -1.55 -11.80
CA VAL A 187 -8.22 -2.87 -12.00
C VAL A 187 -7.02 -2.72 -12.94
N LYS A 188 -5.90 -3.35 -12.63
CA LYS A 188 -4.70 -3.35 -13.49
C LYS A 188 -4.40 -4.77 -13.92
N GLY A 189 -4.17 -4.97 -15.21
CA GLY A 189 -3.89 -6.27 -15.81
C GLY A 189 -2.78 -6.20 -16.85
N LYS A 190 -2.05 -7.32 -17.03
CA LYS A 190 -1.14 -7.49 -18.15
C LYS A 190 -1.91 -7.61 -19.47
N THR A 191 -1.23 -7.34 -20.58
CA THR A 191 -1.72 -7.70 -21.91
C THR A 191 -1.86 -9.22 -22.00
N PRO A 192 -3.03 -9.75 -22.38
CA PRO A 192 -3.25 -11.19 -22.48
C PRO A 192 -2.47 -11.77 -23.67
N ALA A 193 -2.12 -13.05 -23.58
CA ALA A 193 -1.53 -13.81 -24.68
C ALA A 193 -2.49 -14.91 -25.13
N ILE A 194 -2.45 -15.26 -26.42
CA ILE A 194 -3.14 -16.43 -26.96
C ILE A 194 -2.11 -17.56 -27.08
N THR A 195 -2.51 -18.78 -26.75
CA THR A 195 -1.70 -20.00 -26.93
C THR A 195 -2.55 -21.12 -27.51
N GLY A 196 -1.92 -22.05 -28.21
CA GLY A 196 -2.60 -23.09 -29.01
C GLY A 196 -2.26 -22.90 -30.48
N GLU A 197 -2.56 -23.92 -31.28
CA GLU A 197 -2.34 -23.88 -32.72
C GLU A 197 -3.49 -23.12 -33.39
N PRO A 198 -3.22 -22.07 -34.18
CA PRO A 198 -4.27 -21.29 -34.82
C PRO A 198 -4.70 -21.94 -36.14
N GLN A 199 -5.29 -23.13 -36.06
CA GLN A 199 -5.78 -23.88 -37.23
C GLN A 199 -7.26 -24.20 -37.06
N VAL A 200 -8.03 -24.21 -38.15
CA VAL A 200 -9.46 -24.59 -38.09
C VAL A 200 -9.66 -25.94 -37.38
N GLY A 201 -10.56 -25.95 -36.39
CA GLY A 201 -10.86 -27.11 -35.53
C GLY A 201 -10.06 -27.15 -34.23
N GLU A 202 -8.96 -26.39 -34.13
CA GLU A 202 -8.10 -26.37 -32.96
C GLU A 202 -8.57 -25.38 -31.88
N LYS A 203 -8.17 -25.64 -30.63
CA LYS A 203 -8.55 -24.83 -29.47
C LYS A 203 -7.44 -23.86 -29.06
N LEU A 204 -7.75 -22.58 -29.14
CA LEU A 204 -6.99 -21.48 -28.58
C LEU A 204 -7.36 -21.27 -27.10
N LYS A 205 -6.36 -20.87 -26.30
CA LYS A 205 -6.50 -20.53 -24.88
C LYS A 205 -6.00 -19.11 -24.62
N ALA A 206 -6.80 -18.33 -23.91
CA ALA A 206 -6.43 -16.99 -23.45
C ALA A 206 -5.68 -17.05 -22.11
N LYS A 207 -4.42 -16.62 -22.10
CA LYS A 207 -3.63 -16.42 -20.89
C LYS A 207 -3.74 -14.96 -20.44
N ALA A 208 -4.64 -14.69 -19.50
CA ALA A 208 -4.92 -13.34 -19.00
C ALA A 208 -3.74 -12.65 -18.27
N GLY A 209 -2.78 -13.43 -17.75
CA GLY A 209 -1.69 -12.93 -16.92
C GLY A 209 -2.16 -12.51 -15.51
N ALA A 210 -1.29 -11.80 -14.78
CA ALA A 210 -1.61 -11.34 -13.43
C ALA A 210 -2.48 -10.08 -13.45
N TRP A 211 -3.60 -10.14 -12.72
CA TRP A 211 -4.53 -9.02 -12.53
C TRP A 211 -4.58 -8.63 -11.07
N ARG A 212 -4.77 -7.33 -10.82
CA ARG A 212 -4.70 -6.73 -9.49
C ARG A 212 -5.78 -5.66 -9.34
N PRO A 213 -6.22 -5.40 -8.10
CA PRO A 213 -5.72 -5.99 -6.84
C PRO A 213 -6.44 -7.27 -6.40
N GLY A 214 -5.70 -8.18 -5.77
CA GLY A 214 -6.21 -9.49 -5.29
C GLY A 214 -6.93 -10.29 -6.38
N ALA A 215 -7.93 -11.08 -5.99
CA ALA A 215 -8.80 -11.77 -6.95
C ALA A 215 -9.67 -10.76 -7.73
N VAL A 216 -9.57 -10.81 -9.06
CA VAL A 216 -10.31 -9.98 -10.02
C VAL A 216 -11.21 -10.90 -10.85
N LYS A 217 -12.47 -10.51 -11.04
CA LYS A 217 -13.39 -11.24 -11.91
C LYS A 217 -13.02 -10.98 -13.36
N MET A 218 -12.75 -12.04 -14.11
CA MET A 218 -12.30 -11.98 -15.50
C MET A 218 -13.43 -12.35 -16.45
N THR A 219 -13.54 -11.62 -17.56
CA THR A 219 -14.47 -11.91 -18.66
C THR A 219 -13.71 -11.82 -19.98
N TYR A 220 -14.09 -12.65 -20.94
CA TYR A 220 -13.39 -12.79 -22.21
C TYR A 220 -14.35 -12.46 -23.35
N GLN A 221 -13.78 -11.98 -24.46
CA GLN A 221 -14.47 -11.85 -25.73
C GLN A 221 -13.45 -12.07 -26.84
N TRP A 222 -13.65 -13.11 -27.64
CA TRP A 222 -12.84 -13.34 -28.85
C TRP A 222 -13.34 -12.49 -30.01
N LEU A 223 -12.42 -12.08 -30.87
CA LEU A 223 -12.68 -11.23 -32.02
C LEU A 223 -12.00 -11.80 -33.26
N ARG A 224 -12.67 -11.61 -34.40
CA ARG A 224 -12.19 -11.88 -35.76
C ARG A 224 -12.09 -10.55 -36.49
N ASP A 225 -10.91 -10.21 -37.00
CA ASP A 225 -10.64 -8.94 -37.69
C ASP A 225 -11.14 -7.72 -36.88
N GLY A 226 -10.91 -7.77 -35.57
CA GLY A 226 -11.35 -6.75 -34.62
C GLY A 226 -12.86 -6.73 -34.31
N LYS A 227 -13.68 -7.54 -34.99
CA LYS A 227 -15.13 -7.68 -34.74
C LYS A 227 -15.41 -8.79 -33.75
N LYS A 228 -16.40 -8.57 -32.87
CA LYS A 228 -16.81 -9.57 -31.88
C LYS A 228 -17.28 -10.86 -32.58
N ILE A 229 -16.81 -12.00 -32.08
CA ILE A 229 -17.38 -13.31 -32.42
C ILE A 229 -18.48 -13.63 -31.41
N ASP A 230 -19.71 -13.78 -31.88
CA ASP A 230 -20.85 -13.99 -30.99
C ASP A 230 -20.76 -15.31 -30.21
N GLY A 231 -21.12 -15.23 -28.92
CA GLY A 231 -21.02 -16.35 -27.97
C GLY A 231 -19.59 -16.71 -27.53
N ALA A 232 -18.55 -16.16 -28.16
CA ALA A 232 -17.16 -16.49 -27.85
C ALA A 232 -16.65 -15.75 -26.60
N THR A 233 -17.19 -16.09 -25.42
CA THR A 233 -16.92 -15.40 -24.15
C THR A 233 -16.16 -16.25 -23.12
N LYS A 234 -15.80 -17.49 -23.49
CA LYS A 234 -15.01 -18.40 -22.66
C LYS A 234 -13.52 -18.05 -22.73
N SER A 235 -12.73 -18.52 -21.77
CA SER A 235 -11.26 -18.41 -21.80
C SER A 235 -10.61 -19.24 -22.90
N THR A 236 -11.38 -20.09 -23.58
CA THR A 236 -10.97 -20.89 -24.71
C THR A 236 -11.86 -20.60 -25.91
N TYR A 237 -11.32 -20.75 -27.11
CA TYR A 237 -12.05 -20.58 -28.37
C TYR A 237 -11.60 -21.66 -29.36
N GLU A 238 -12.55 -22.26 -30.04
CA GLU A 238 -12.28 -23.21 -31.12
C GLU A 238 -12.29 -22.44 -32.43
N VAL A 239 -11.22 -22.54 -33.19
CA VAL A 239 -11.08 -21.86 -34.49
C VAL A 239 -12.08 -22.47 -35.45
N LYS A 240 -12.97 -21.64 -35.98
CA LYS A 240 -14.03 -22.05 -36.91
C LYS A 240 -13.53 -21.87 -38.34
N LYS A 241 -14.16 -22.56 -39.28
CA LYS A 241 -13.87 -22.40 -40.71
C LYS A 241 -13.94 -20.95 -41.20
N ALA A 242 -14.83 -20.14 -40.62
CA ALA A 242 -14.99 -18.73 -40.95
C ALA A 242 -13.88 -17.82 -40.37
N ASP A 243 -12.96 -18.36 -39.57
CA ASP A 243 -11.78 -17.65 -39.06
C ASP A 243 -10.56 -17.81 -39.99
N LYS A 244 -10.63 -18.66 -41.01
CA LYS A 244 -9.48 -18.92 -41.88
C LYS A 244 -8.96 -17.62 -42.50
N ASP A 245 -7.64 -17.45 -42.43
CA ASP A 245 -6.85 -16.29 -42.85
C ASP A 245 -7.19 -14.98 -42.10
N ALA A 246 -8.04 -15.04 -41.07
CA ALA A 246 -8.46 -13.89 -40.29
C ALA A 246 -7.57 -13.65 -39.06
N GLU A 247 -7.51 -12.40 -38.61
CA GLU A 247 -6.84 -12.05 -37.36
C GLU A 247 -7.72 -12.38 -36.16
N ILE A 248 -7.21 -13.26 -35.29
CA ILE A 248 -7.85 -13.61 -34.03
C ILE A 248 -7.20 -12.87 -32.87
N THR A 249 -8.03 -12.17 -32.10
CA THR A 249 -7.63 -11.50 -30.85
C THR A 249 -8.58 -11.86 -29.72
N VAL A 250 -8.14 -11.67 -28.47
CA VAL A 250 -9.01 -11.78 -27.29
C VAL A 250 -8.96 -10.50 -26.45
N LYS A 251 -10.14 -9.94 -26.18
CA LYS A 251 -10.34 -8.91 -25.16
C LYS A 251 -10.59 -9.57 -23.82
N VAL A 252 -9.81 -9.17 -22.83
CA VAL A 252 -9.94 -9.62 -21.45
C VAL A 252 -10.29 -8.42 -20.58
N LYS A 253 -11.45 -8.46 -19.94
CA LYS A 253 -11.91 -7.43 -19.00
C LYS A 253 -11.85 -7.97 -17.58
N GLY A 254 -11.15 -7.24 -16.72
CA GLY A 254 -11.10 -7.48 -15.29
C GLY A 254 -11.96 -6.47 -14.54
N ALA A 255 -12.80 -6.97 -13.64
CA ALA A 255 -13.67 -6.19 -12.80
C ALA A 255 -13.53 -6.61 -11.34
N LYS A 256 -13.62 -5.64 -10.43
CA LYS A 256 -13.63 -5.86 -8.98
C LYS A 256 -14.48 -4.79 -8.32
N ALA A 257 -15.30 -5.18 -7.35
CA ALA A 257 -16.12 -4.23 -6.60
C ALA A 257 -15.24 -3.14 -5.96
N GLY A 258 -15.62 -1.87 -6.11
CA GLY A 258 -14.84 -0.72 -5.65
C GLY A 258 -13.68 -0.29 -6.57
N TYR A 259 -13.56 -0.90 -7.76
CA TYR A 259 -12.57 -0.53 -8.78
C TYR A 259 -13.24 -0.35 -10.15
N ALA A 260 -12.81 0.67 -10.88
CA ALA A 260 -13.08 0.81 -12.31
C ALA A 260 -12.51 -0.42 -13.05
N SER A 261 -13.32 -1.01 -13.93
CA SER A 261 -12.88 -2.15 -14.73
C SER A 261 -11.87 -1.74 -15.79
N THR A 262 -10.96 -2.65 -16.14
CA THR A 262 -9.99 -2.45 -17.21
C THR A 262 -10.10 -3.57 -18.23
N THR A 263 -9.97 -3.22 -19.51
CA THR A 263 -9.91 -4.17 -20.62
C THR A 263 -8.53 -4.13 -21.26
N LYS A 264 -8.00 -5.30 -21.61
CA LYS A 264 -6.77 -5.46 -22.39
C LYS A 264 -7.03 -6.40 -23.57
N THR A 265 -6.46 -6.09 -24.73
CA THR A 265 -6.54 -6.93 -25.93
C THR A 265 -5.21 -7.61 -26.15
N SER A 266 -5.21 -8.87 -26.59
CA SER A 266 -3.99 -9.58 -26.95
C SER A 266 -3.34 -9.01 -28.20
N LYS A 267 -2.12 -9.46 -28.51
CA LYS A 267 -1.63 -9.42 -29.90
C LYS A 267 -2.52 -10.31 -30.78
N ALA A 268 -2.62 -9.97 -32.06
CA ALA A 268 -3.30 -10.80 -33.05
C ALA A 268 -2.45 -12.03 -33.39
N ILE A 269 -3.15 -13.11 -33.75
CA ILE A 269 -2.59 -14.27 -34.44
C ILE A 269 -3.46 -14.55 -35.66
N VAL A 270 -2.86 -15.05 -36.74
CA VAL A 270 -3.59 -15.41 -37.96
C VAL A 270 -4.01 -16.87 -37.87
N ALA A 271 -5.29 -17.15 -38.12
CA ALA A 271 -5.79 -18.52 -38.21
C ALA A 271 -5.54 -19.10 -39.61
N GLY A 272 -4.99 -20.31 -39.69
CA GLY A 272 -4.81 -21.07 -40.93
C GLY A 272 -5.92 -22.08 -41.19
#